data_AF-A0A9P5GQ00-F1
#
_entry.id   AF-A0A9P5GQ00-F1
#
_cell.length_a   1.000
_cell.length_b   1.000
_cell.length_c   1.000
_cell.angle_alpha   90.00
_cell.angle_beta   90.00
_cell.angle_gamma   90.00
#
_symmetry.space_group_name_H-M   'P 1'
#
loop_
_entity.id
_entity.type
_entity.pdbx_description
1 polymer ?
#
loop_
_entity_poly.entity_id
_entity_poly.type
_entity_poly.pdbx_seq_one_letter_code
_entity_poly.pdbx_strand_id
1 'polypeptide(L)'
;MKPYESWLNDPFWVYPHLVEQIALMQEPSVWGIRDHVRLTETEGKPEGRPQPDYRRLHDIARHAIHVNETLDVALQNLEHILTQHESYTNSIPDNASPASEDIHLRLRSWQSFIANLRSRSISNEKRLQNEIQLAFNTVAQHDASVTLEIGRATQLDSATMKTIAFVTLTFLPPTFICAIFSMSFFDFGGDSGWTMSSKFWIYWVFAIPTTIFTTLVWTYWPDIRRMLFSKIE
;
A
#
# COMPACT_ATOMS: atom_id res chain seq x y z
N MET A 1 18.53 43.96 13.91
CA MET A 1 19.66 44.82 13.48
C MET A 1 19.21 46.28 13.55
N LYS A 2 20.03 47.24 14.00
CA LYS A 2 19.66 48.67 13.92
C LYS A 2 19.97 49.16 12.50
N PRO A 3 19.08 49.94 11.85
CA PRO A 3 19.42 50.53 10.55
C PRO A 3 20.59 51.49 10.72
N TYR A 4 21.56 51.42 9.81
CA TYR A 4 22.57 52.47 9.70
C TYR A 4 21.86 53.74 9.22
N GLU A 5 22.18 54.91 9.79
CA GLU A 5 21.54 56.19 9.39
C GLU A 5 21.66 56.45 7.88
N SER A 6 22.72 55.92 7.25
CA SER A 6 22.96 55.98 5.80
C SER A 6 21.89 55.26 4.97
N TRP A 7 21.21 54.25 5.51
CA TRP A 7 20.17 53.51 4.78
C TRP A 7 18.89 54.31 4.62
N LEU A 8 18.61 55.29 5.48
CA LEU A 8 17.36 56.06 5.44
C LEU A 8 17.18 56.86 4.15
N ASN A 9 18.25 57.07 3.39
CA ASN A 9 18.22 57.73 2.09
C ASN A 9 17.74 56.83 0.95
N ASP A 10 17.69 55.51 1.15
CA ASP A 10 17.21 54.55 0.16
C ASP A 10 15.79 54.07 0.54
N PRO A 11 14.77 54.25 -0.31
CA PRO A 11 13.38 53.88 0.02
C PRO A 11 13.17 52.39 0.30
N PHE A 12 14.13 51.52 -0.04
CA PHE A 12 14.05 50.08 0.19
C PHE A 12 14.64 49.63 1.54
N TRP A 13 15.14 50.55 2.37
CA TRP A 13 15.82 50.25 3.64
C TRP A 13 15.06 49.31 4.60
N VAL A 14 13.73 49.28 4.51
CA VAL A 14 12.86 48.48 5.38
C VAL A 14 12.79 47.02 4.95
N TYR A 15 12.92 46.71 3.65
CA TYR A 15 12.72 45.36 3.12
C TYR A 15 13.70 44.33 3.68
N PRO A 16 15.02 44.59 3.82
CA PRO A 16 15.94 43.64 4.42
C PRO A 16 15.52 43.20 5.84
N HIS A 17 14.89 44.09 6.61
CA HIS A 17 14.41 43.80 7.95
C HIS A 17 13.11 42.99 7.94
N LEU A 18 12.18 43.33 7.04
CA LEU A 18 10.92 42.58 6.89
C LEU A 18 11.19 41.15 6.42
N VAL A 19 12.08 40.99 5.43
CA VAL A 19 12.44 39.68 4.89
C VAL A 19 13.16 38.83 5.94
N GLU A 20 14.03 39.43 6.76
CA GLU A 20 14.63 38.76 7.93
C GLU A 20 13.55 38.19 8.86
N GLN A 21 12.52 38.97 9.21
CA GLN A 21 11.43 38.47 10.07
C GLN A 21 10.62 37.37 9.39
N ILE A 22 10.32 37.50 8.10
CA ILE A 22 9.62 36.44 7.34
C ILE A 22 10.45 35.16 7.34
N ALA A 23 11.76 35.26 7.08
CA ALA A 23 12.66 34.11 7.09
C ALA A 23 12.70 33.41 8.46
N LEU A 24 12.78 34.19 9.55
CA LEU A 24 12.76 33.67 10.92
C LEU A 24 11.43 33.01 11.31
N MET A 25 10.30 33.45 10.75
CA MET A 25 9.00 32.79 10.94
C MET A 25 8.84 31.53 10.09
N GLN A 26 9.46 31.48 8.91
CA GLN A 26 9.37 30.34 7.99
C GLN A 26 10.27 29.17 8.41
N GLU A 27 11.44 29.47 8.97
CA GLU A 27 12.40 28.45 9.38
C GLU A 27 11.80 27.37 10.31
N PRO A 28 11.13 27.72 11.44
CA PRO A 28 10.50 26.73 12.32
C PRO A 28 9.47 25.84 11.62
N SER A 29 8.73 26.38 10.65
CA SER A 29 7.74 25.61 9.87
C SER A 29 8.42 24.52 9.03
N VAL A 30 9.54 24.83 8.37
CA VAL A 30 10.33 23.84 7.60
C VAL A 30 10.90 22.76 8.51
N TRP A 31 11.42 23.14 9.68
CA TRP A 31 11.95 22.19 10.66
C TRP A 31 10.84 21.33 11.28
N GLY A 32 9.66 21.89 11.53
CA GLY A 32 8.51 21.15 12.03
C GLY A 32 8.09 20.02 11.09
N ILE A 33 8.05 20.28 9.77
CA ILE A 33 7.80 19.22 8.77
C ILE A 33 8.90 18.15 8.84
N ARG A 34 10.18 18.52 8.90
CA ARG A 34 11.29 17.56 9.05
C ARG A 34 11.07 16.66 10.28
N ASP A 35 10.68 17.24 11.40
CA ASP A 35 10.53 16.52 12.67
C ASP A 35 9.38 15.54 12.60
N HIS A 36 8.25 15.93 12.01
CA HIS A 36 7.14 15.02 11.74
C HIS A 36 7.54 13.88 10.80
N VAL A 37 8.26 14.16 9.71
CA VAL A 37 8.76 13.11 8.80
C VAL A 37 9.71 12.16 9.53
N ARG A 38 10.64 12.70 10.33
CA ARG A 38 11.59 11.89 11.09
C ARG A 38 10.90 10.98 12.12
N LEU A 39 9.84 11.46 12.76
CA LEU A 39 9.05 10.64 13.68
C LEU A 39 8.42 9.44 12.96
N THR A 40 7.95 9.62 11.73
CA THR A 40 7.44 8.51 10.89
C THR A 40 8.57 7.56 10.49
N GLU A 41 9.71 8.07 9.99
CA GLU A 41 10.85 7.25 9.56
C GLU A 41 11.45 6.39 10.69
N THR A 42 11.33 6.87 11.94
CA THR A 42 11.86 6.17 13.13
C THR A 42 10.82 5.32 13.84
N GLU A 43 9.58 5.28 13.34
CA GLU A 43 8.55 4.40 13.87
C GLU A 43 8.99 2.93 13.66
N GLY A 44 9.00 2.16 14.75
CA GLY A 44 9.46 0.77 14.70
C GLY A 44 8.60 -0.08 13.77
N LYS A 45 9.20 -1.11 13.16
CA LYS A 45 8.43 -2.08 12.37
C LYS A 45 7.42 -2.78 13.29
N PRO A 46 6.12 -2.71 13.00
CA PRO A 46 5.11 -3.32 13.86
C PRO A 46 5.22 -4.85 13.82
N GLU A 47 4.98 -5.50 14.96
CA GLU A 47 4.73 -6.94 15.00
C GLU A 47 3.31 -7.21 14.48
N GLY A 48 3.20 -7.97 13.39
CA GLY A 48 1.92 -8.32 12.77
C GLY A 48 1.53 -7.43 11.57
N ARG A 49 0.22 -7.19 11.40
CA ARG A 49 -0.29 -6.39 10.27
C ARG A 49 0.08 -4.92 10.46
N PRO A 50 0.79 -4.28 9.51
CA PRO A 50 1.08 -2.86 9.60
C PRO A 50 -0.22 -2.04 9.61
N GLN A 51 -0.29 -1.02 10.48
CA GLN A 51 -1.43 -0.09 10.56
C GLN A 51 -0.94 1.36 10.54
N PRO A 52 -0.49 1.86 9.38
CA PRO A 52 -0.04 3.25 9.27
C PRO A 52 -1.19 4.23 9.51
N ASP A 53 -0.92 5.33 10.21
CA ASP A 53 -1.87 6.44 10.34
C ASP A 53 -1.87 7.30 9.07
N TYR A 54 -2.58 6.82 8.04
CA TYR A 54 -2.71 7.51 6.76
C TYR A 54 -3.29 8.92 6.90
N ARG A 55 -4.15 9.16 7.89
CA ARG A 55 -4.75 10.47 8.10
C ARG A 55 -3.69 11.47 8.54
N ARG A 56 -2.89 11.10 9.54
CA ARG A 56 -1.77 11.91 10.00
C ARG A 56 -0.73 12.13 8.90
N LEU A 57 -0.35 11.10 8.15
CA LEU A 57 0.59 11.24 7.03
C LEU A 57 0.08 12.22 5.97
N HIS A 58 -1.21 12.13 5.62
CA HIS A 58 -1.85 13.04 4.67
C HIS A 58 -1.93 14.48 5.20
N ASP A 59 -2.23 14.66 6.48
CA ASP A 59 -2.28 15.98 7.11
C ASP A 59 -0.88 16.64 7.16
N ILE A 60 0.18 15.88 7.46
CA ILE A 60 1.58 16.37 7.37
C ILE A 60 1.90 16.75 5.91
N ALA A 61 1.47 15.95 4.93
CA ALA A 61 1.73 16.23 3.51
C ALA A 61 1.07 17.54 3.06
N ARG A 62 -0.18 17.79 3.49
CA ARG A 62 -0.86 19.06 3.25
C ARG A 62 -0.05 20.24 3.81
N HIS A 63 0.43 20.13 5.05
CA HIS A 63 1.24 21.18 5.65
C HIS A 63 2.59 21.37 4.94
N ALA A 64 3.24 20.30 4.48
CA ALA A 64 4.47 20.41 3.70
C ALA A 64 4.26 21.17 2.38
N ILE A 65 3.15 20.89 1.68
CA ILE A 65 2.75 21.62 0.46
C ILE A 65 2.51 23.10 0.78
N HIS A 66 1.79 23.42 1.85
CA HIS A 66 1.57 24.82 2.23
C HIS A 66 2.87 25.56 2.58
N VAL A 67 3.79 24.93 3.33
CA VAL A 67 5.10 25.55 3.63
C VAL A 67 5.88 25.82 2.35
N ASN A 68 5.88 24.87 1.41
CA ASN A 68 6.47 25.02 0.09
C ASN A 68 5.90 26.21 -0.69
N GLU A 69 4.58 26.33 -0.74
CA GLU A 69 3.87 27.42 -1.41
C GLU A 69 4.23 28.78 -0.79
N THR A 70 4.22 28.90 0.54
CA THR A 70 4.54 30.17 1.20
C THR A 70 5.99 30.61 0.99
N LEU A 71 6.92 29.65 0.88
CA LEU A 71 8.32 29.92 0.55
C LEU A 71 8.49 30.35 -0.92
N ASP A 72 7.73 29.76 -1.85
CA ASP A 72 7.72 30.19 -3.26
C ASP A 72 7.20 31.62 -3.41
N VAL A 73 6.11 31.96 -2.72
CA VAL A 73 5.56 33.32 -2.70
C VAL A 73 6.58 34.31 -2.11
N ALA A 74 7.26 33.94 -1.02
CA ALA A 74 8.31 34.78 -0.44
C ALA A 74 9.48 35.01 -1.41
N LEU A 75 9.92 33.97 -2.13
CA LEU A 75 10.97 34.08 -3.15
C LEU A 75 10.56 34.98 -4.32
N GLN A 76 9.34 34.81 -4.84
CA GLN A 76 8.83 35.64 -5.94
C GLN A 76 8.72 37.11 -5.54
N ASN A 77 8.20 37.39 -4.34
CA ASN A 77 8.12 38.76 -3.83
C ASN A 77 9.50 39.38 -3.68
N LEU A 78 10.48 38.62 -3.17
CA LEU A 78 11.84 39.10 -2.99
C LEU A 78 12.57 39.32 -4.31
N GLU A 79 12.34 38.47 -5.30
CA GLU A 79 12.83 38.66 -6.66
C GLU A 79 12.29 39.95 -7.26
N HIS A 80 10.98 40.22 -7.10
CA HIS A 80 10.38 41.47 -7.55
C HIS A 80 10.98 42.70 -6.85
N ILE A 81 11.16 42.64 -5.52
CA ILE A 81 11.80 43.73 -4.74
C ILE A 81 13.22 43.98 -5.25
N LEU A 82 13.99 42.93 -5.51
CA LEU A 82 15.36 43.04 -6.03
C LEU A 82 15.40 43.69 -7.42
N THR A 83 14.51 43.29 -8.33
CA THR A 83 14.39 43.89 -9.67
C THR A 83 13.98 45.36 -9.61
N GLN A 84 13.05 45.71 -8.72
CA GLN A 84 12.63 47.09 -8.51
C GLN A 84 13.75 47.94 -7.91
N HIS A 85 14.49 47.40 -6.95
CA HIS A 85 15.66 48.08 -6.36
C HIS A 85 16.74 48.33 -7.41
N GLU A 86 17.08 47.31 -8.21
CA GLU A 86 18.04 47.45 -9.31
C GLU A 86 17.60 48.53 -10.32
N SER A 87 16.32 48.55 -10.68
CA SER A 87 15.75 49.58 -11.56
C SER A 87 15.85 50.98 -10.95
N TYR A 88 15.57 51.11 -9.64
CA TYR A 88 15.68 52.36 -8.89
C TYR A 88 17.13 52.87 -8.85
N THR A 89 18.09 52.00 -8.52
CA THR A 89 19.51 52.35 -8.47
C THR A 89 20.07 52.73 -9.84
N ASN A 90 19.63 52.06 -10.91
CA ASN A 90 20.05 52.36 -12.29
C ASN A 90 19.41 53.62 -12.88
N SER A 91 18.24 54.04 -12.36
CA SER A 91 17.50 55.18 -12.91
C SER A 91 18.14 56.55 -12.63
N ILE A 92 18.91 56.67 -11.54
CA ILE A 92 19.55 57.92 -11.12
C ILE A 92 20.97 57.58 -10.62
N PRO A 93 22.05 58.07 -11.26
CA PRO A 93 23.43 57.76 -10.86
C PRO A 93 23.77 58.09 -9.40
N ASP A 94 23.15 59.13 -8.83
CA ASP A 94 23.33 59.51 -7.42
C ASP A 94 22.66 58.52 -6.43
N ASN A 95 21.75 57.67 -6.89
CA ASN A 95 21.11 56.64 -6.04
C ASN A 95 22.03 55.43 -5.81
N ALA A 96 23.06 55.22 -6.66
CA ALA A 96 24.05 54.16 -6.53
C ALA A 96 25.06 54.47 -5.41
N SER A 97 24.55 54.55 -4.17
CA SER A 97 25.33 54.76 -2.96
C SER A 97 25.81 53.43 -2.37
N PRO A 98 26.88 53.42 -1.55
CA PRO A 98 27.28 52.24 -0.80
C PRO A 98 26.16 51.66 0.09
N ALA A 99 25.22 52.50 0.54
CA ALA A 99 24.06 52.06 1.32
C ALA A 99 23.05 51.29 0.45
N SER A 100 22.79 51.74 -0.78
CA SER A 100 21.92 51.04 -1.73
C SER A 100 22.50 49.67 -2.10
N GLU A 101 23.82 49.61 -2.35
CA GLU A 101 24.52 48.34 -2.62
C GLU A 101 24.43 47.37 -1.43
N ASP A 102 24.65 47.85 -0.20
CA ASP A 102 24.53 47.04 1.02
C ASP A 102 23.10 46.51 1.23
N ILE A 103 22.07 47.32 0.97
CA ILE A 103 20.66 46.90 0.97
C ILE A 103 20.42 45.79 -0.06
N HIS A 104 20.90 45.96 -1.30
CA HIS A 104 20.76 44.97 -2.36
C HIS A 104 21.42 43.64 -1.99
N LEU A 105 22.67 43.69 -1.50
CA LEU A 105 23.42 42.52 -1.07
C LEU A 105 22.73 41.79 0.08
N ARG A 106 22.15 42.52 1.04
CA ARG A 106 21.41 41.92 2.15
C ARG A 106 20.10 41.26 1.69
N LEU A 107 19.38 41.86 0.76
CA LEU A 107 18.21 41.25 0.13
C LEU A 107 18.57 39.97 -0.63
N ARG A 108 19.68 39.98 -1.40
CA ARG A 108 20.22 38.79 -2.09
C ARG A 108 20.62 37.68 -1.13
N SER A 109 21.23 38.04 0.01
CA SER A 109 21.59 37.09 1.06
C SER A 109 20.34 36.39 1.62
N TRP A 110 19.30 37.16 1.95
CA TRP A 110 18.04 36.59 2.41
C TRP A 110 17.30 35.78 1.33
N GLN A 111 17.39 36.17 0.05
CA GLN A 111 16.84 35.39 -1.06
C GLN A 111 17.50 34.00 -1.11
N SER A 112 18.82 33.97 -0.97
CA SER A 112 19.58 32.73 -0.93
C SER A 112 19.19 31.87 0.29
N PHE A 113 19.01 32.50 1.46
CA PHE A 113 18.57 31.80 2.67
C PHE A 113 17.17 31.16 2.51
N ILE A 114 16.19 31.92 2.02
CA ILE A 114 14.83 31.41 1.77
C ILE A 114 14.85 30.33 0.68
N ALA A 115 15.68 30.46 -0.35
CA ALA A 115 15.84 29.43 -1.39
C ALA A 115 16.41 28.12 -0.82
N ASN A 116 17.33 28.21 0.14
CA ASN A 116 17.84 27.05 0.87
C ASN A 116 16.75 26.41 1.74
N LEU A 117 15.94 27.21 2.45
CA LEU A 117 14.79 26.71 3.19
C LEU A 117 13.78 26.00 2.27
N ARG A 118 13.48 26.59 1.10
CA ARG A 118 12.60 25.99 0.08
C ARG A 118 13.13 24.65 -0.40
N SER A 119 14.42 24.57 -0.72
CA SER A 119 15.08 23.32 -1.14
C SER A 119 14.99 22.23 -0.07
N ARG A 120 15.17 22.59 1.21
CA ARG A 120 14.99 21.67 2.33
C ARG A 120 13.55 21.21 2.47
N SER A 121 12.59 22.12 2.31
CA SER A 121 11.17 21.81 2.40
C SER A 121 10.72 20.87 1.27
N ILE A 122 11.22 21.04 0.04
CA ILE A 122 11.04 20.07 -1.07
C ILE A 122 11.61 18.70 -0.70
N SER A 123 12.81 18.67 -0.12
CA SER A 123 13.44 17.42 0.29
C SER A 123 12.61 16.70 1.36
N ASN A 124 12.09 17.43 2.35
CA ASN A 124 11.21 16.87 3.38
C ASN A 124 9.88 16.35 2.78
N GLU A 125 9.27 17.07 1.84
CA GLU A 125 8.08 16.62 1.13
C GLU A 125 8.35 15.31 0.38
N LYS A 126 9.45 15.23 -0.39
CA LYS A 126 9.83 14.01 -1.11
C LYS A 126 10.06 12.83 -0.17
N ARG A 127 10.70 13.06 0.97
CA ARG A 127 10.88 12.04 2.02
C ARG A 127 9.55 11.56 2.55
N LEU A 128 8.62 12.47 2.84
CA LEU A 128 7.27 12.12 3.28
C LEU A 128 6.51 11.28 2.23
N GLN A 129 6.61 11.64 0.96
CA GLN A 129 5.98 10.87 -0.13
C GLN A 129 6.54 9.44 -0.21
N ASN A 130 7.86 9.29 -0.03
CA ASN A 130 8.48 7.96 0.03
C ASN A 130 7.97 7.14 1.22
N GLU A 131 7.81 7.76 2.40
CA GLU A 131 7.25 7.08 3.58
C GLU A 131 5.79 6.68 3.39
N ILE A 132 4.97 7.55 2.77
CA ILE A 132 3.58 7.21 2.42
C ILE A 132 3.54 6.01 1.47
N GLN A 133 4.38 5.99 0.44
CA GLN A 133 4.45 4.88 -0.51
C GLN A 133 4.93 3.59 0.17
N LEU A 134 5.92 3.68 1.06
CA LEU A 134 6.41 2.56 1.85
C LEU A 134 5.31 1.98 2.73
N ALA A 135 4.53 2.83 3.40
CA ALA A 135 3.39 2.43 4.24
C ALA A 135 2.36 1.60 3.44
N PHE A 136 1.93 2.11 2.28
CA PHE A 136 1.01 1.38 1.39
C PHE A 136 1.58 0.04 0.91
N ASN A 137 2.83 0.05 0.45
CA ASN A 137 3.48 -1.16 -0.06
C ASN A 137 3.64 -2.22 1.04
N THR A 138 3.94 -1.80 2.27
CA THR A 138 4.11 -2.73 3.40
C THR A 138 2.78 -3.38 3.77
N VAL A 139 1.68 -2.63 3.80
CA VAL A 139 0.33 -3.19 4.03
C VAL A 139 -0.06 -4.14 2.89
N ALA A 140 0.12 -3.72 1.64
CA ALA A 140 -0.20 -4.56 0.48
C ALA A 140 0.62 -5.86 0.46
N GLN A 141 1.92 -5.80 0.79
CA GLN A 141 2.79 -6.97 0.90
C GLN A 141 2.33 -7.92 2.00
N HIS A 142 1.94 -7.37 3.16
CA HIS A 142 1.40 -8.18 4.25
C HIS A 142 0.10 -8.88 3.85
N ASP A 143 -0.87 -8.13 3.30
CA ASP A 143 -2.17 -8.68 2.88
C ASP A 143 -2.01 -9.72 1.76
N ALA A 144 -1.05 -9.51 0.84
CA ALA A 144 -0.70 -10.49 -0.18
C ALA A 144 -0.12 -11.77 0.44
N SER A 145 0.80 -11.65 1.42
CA SER A 145 1.35 -12.81 2.14
C SER A 145 0.26 -13.61 2.84
N VAL A 146 -0.65 -12.94 3.56
CA VAL A 146 -1.78 -13.58 4.25
C VAL A 146 -2.71 -14.27 3.24
N THR A 147 -3.01 -13.62 2.12
CA THR A 147 -3.84 -14.20 1.06
C THR A 147 -3.20 -15.45 0.45
N LEU A 148 -1.88 -15.45 0.24
CA LEU A 148 -1.14 -16.62 -0.24
C LEU A 148 -1.16 -17.78 0.77
N GLU A 149 -1.02 -17.48 2.06
CA GLU A 149 -1.13 -18.47 3.13
C GLU A 149 -2.54 -19.08 3.19
N ILE A 150 -3.59 -18.26 3.13
CA ILE A 150 -4.98 -18.72 3.05
C ILE A 150 -5.19 -19.57 1.81
N GLY A 151 -4.68 -19.15 0.64
CA GLY A 151 -4.77 -19.90 -0.61
C GLY A 151 -4.08 -21.26 -0.52
N ARG A 152 -2.91 -21.32 0.11
CA ARG A 152 -2.19 -22.58 0.33
C ARG A 152 -2.92 -23.50 1.31
N ALA A 153 -3.44 -22.96 2.41
CA ALA A 153 -4.25 -23.71 3.36
C ALA A 153 -5.52 -24.28 2.70
N THR A 154 -6.19 -23.46 1.88
CA THR A 154 -7.38 -23.87 1.11
C THR A 154 -7.04 -24.93 0.06
N GLN A 155 -5.86 -24.85 -0.58
CA GLN A 155 -5.41 -25.86 -1.54
C GLN A 155 -5.18 -27.22 -0.86
N LEU A 156 -4.53 -27.22 0.32
CA LEU A 156 -4.30 -28.43 1.11
C LEU A 156 -5.63 -29.03 1.60
N ASP A 157 -6.55 -28.17 2.06
CA ASP A 157 -7.89 -28.59 2.45
C ASP A 157 -8.66 -29.19 1.27
N SER A 158 -8.59 -28.55 0.10
CA SER A 158 -9.19 -29.06 -1.15
C SER A 158 -8.63 -30.41 -1.57
N ALA A 159 -7.32 -30.65 -1.39
CA ALA A 159 -6.71 -31.94 -1.65
C ALA A 159 -7.26 -33.01 -0.70
N THR A 160 -7.38 -32.70 0.59
CA THR A 160 -7.96 -33.58 1.61
C THR A 160 -9.42 -33.91 1.29
N MET A 161 -10.21 -32.90 0.91
CA MET A 161 -11.61 -33.07 0.50
C MET A 161 -11.75 -33.97 -0.72
N LYS A 162 -10.86 -33.83 -1.72
CA LYS A 162 -10.81 -34.73 -2.88
C LYS A 162 -10.50 -36.17 -2.49
N THR A 163 -9.59 -36.38 -1.53
CA THR A 163 -9.27 -37.73 -1.02
C THR A 163 -10.47 -38.33 -0.30
N ILE A 164 -11.16 -37.59 0.57
CA ILE A 164 -12.36 -38.07 1.26
C ILE A 164 -13.45 -38.42 0.23
N ALA A 165 -13.70 -37.53 -0.74
CA ALA A 165 -14.66 -37.77 -1.80
C ALA A 165 -14.31 -39.05 -2.59
N PHE A 166 -13.04 -39.25 -2.95
CA PHE A 166 -12.59 -40.47 -3.63
C PHE A 166 -12.84 -41.74 -2.81
N VAL A 167 -12.52 -41.73 -1.51
CA VAL A 167 -12.80 -42.84 -0.60
C VAL A 167 -14.31 -43.12 -0.55
N THR A 168 -15.15 -42.10 -0.37
CA THR A 168 -16.61 -42.29 -0.34
C THR A 168 -17.14 -42.86 -1.65
N LEU A 169 -16.68 -42.38 -2.80
CA LEU A 169 -17.08 -42.86 -4.13
C LEU A 169 -16.68 -44.33 -4.36
N THR A 170 -15.57 -44.78 -3.76
CA THR A 170 -15.07 -46.15 -3.88
C THR A 170 -15.88 -47.13 -3.02
N PHE A 171 -16.27 -46.72 -1.80
CA PHE A 171 -16.95 -47.61 -0.85
C PHE A 171 -18.48 -47.55 -0.89
N LEU A 172 -19.07 -46.43 -1.32
CA LEU A 172 -20.53 -46.25 -1.30
C LEU A 172 -21.28 -47.24 -2.23
N PRO A 173 -20.87 -47.47 -3.50
CA PRO A 173 -21.60 -48.37 -4.39
C PRO A 173 -21.59 -49.84 -3.91
N PRO A 174 -20.43 -50.43 -3.52
CA PRO A 174 -20.40 -51.77 -2.95
C PRO A 174 -21.21 -51.89 -1.66
N THR A 175 -21.17 -50.89 -0.78
CA THR A 175 -21.92 -50.89 0.49
C THR A 175 -23.43 -50.85 0.25
N PHE A 176 -23.88 -50.02 -0.69
CA PHE A 176 -25.29 -49.95 -1.08
C PHE A 176 -25.79 -51.28 -1.66
N ILE A 177 -25.02 -51.88 -2.57
CA ILE A 177 -25.32 -53.17 -3.18
C ILE A 177 -25.32 -54.28 -2.12
N CYS A 178 -24.35 -54.26 -1.20
CA CYS A 178 -24.28 -55.18 -0.07
C CYS A 178 -25.54 -55.07 0.81
N ALA A 179 -26.00 -53.87 1.16
CA ALA A 179 -27.19 -53.67 1.98
C ALA A 179 -28.46 -54.24 1.33
N ILE A 180 -28.66 -54.04 0.02
CA ILE A 180 -29.77 -54.62 -0.74
C ILE A 180 -29.73 -56.17 -0.68
N PHE A 181 -28.54 -56.73 -0.83
CA PHE A 181 -28.34 -58.18 -0.92
C PHE A 181 -28.22 -58.89 0.44
N SER A 182 -27.85 -58.17 1.50
CA SER A 182 -27.72 -58.68 2.88
C SER A 182 -29.06 -59.14 3.45
N MET A 183 -30.18 -58.58 2.96
CA MET A 183 -31.52 -59.03 3.35
C MET A 183 -31.97 -60.31 2.64
N SER A 184 -31.29 -60.74 1.56
CA SER A 184 -31.78 -61.79 0.67
C SER A 184 -30.90 -63.05 0.58
N PHE A 185 -29.63 -63.01 1.03
CA PHE A 185 -28.67 -64.11 0.82
C PHE A 185 -28.29 -64.95 2.06
N PHE A 186 -28.61 -64.51 3.27
CA PHE A 186 -28.38 -65.31 4.48
C PHE A 186 -29.61 -66.16 4.77
N ASP A 187 -29.51 -67.46 4.48
CA ASP A 187 -30.49 -68.46 4.90
C ASP A 187 -29.98 -69.11 6.20
N PHE A 188 -30.65 -68.85 7.32
CA PHE A 188 -30.33 -69.44 8.63
C PHE A 188 -31.00 -70.82 8.73
N GLY A 189 -30.58 -71.74 7.86
CA GLY A 189 -30.99 -73.15 7.94
C GLY A 189 -30.43 -73.79 9.21
N GLY A 190 -31.32 -74.38 10.01
CA GLY A 190 -30.99 -75.04 11.27
C GLY A 190 -29.96 -76.17 11.14
N ASP A 191 -29.20 -76.35 12.23
CA ASP A 191 -28.17 -77.35 12.49
C ASP A 191 -26.82 -77.22 11.76
N SER A 192 -25.91 -76.52 12.46
CA SER A 192 -24.45 -76.71 12.45
C SER A 192 -23.67 -76.29 11.19
N GLY A 193 -23.68 -74.99 10.89
CA GLY A 193 -22.59 -74.38 10.14
C GLY A 193 -23.03 -73.12 9.41
N TRP A 194 -22.18 -72.10 9.39
CA TRP A 194 -22.37 -70.93 8.54
C TRP A 194 -22.29 -71.37 7.05
N THR A 195 -23.42 -71.69 6.41
CA THR A 195 -23.44 -72.08 4.99
C THR A 195 -23.64 -70.86 4.09
N MET A 196 -22.59 -70.48 3.35
CA MET A 196 -22.61 -69.40 2.37
C MET A 196 -23.44 -69.80 1.13
N SER A 197 -24.40 -68.95 0.70
CA SER A 197 -25.21 -69.20 -0.49
C SER A 197 -24.36 -69.30 -1.78
N SER A 198 -24.66 -70.27 -2.65
CA SER A 198 -23.98 -70.48 -3.94
C SER A 198 -24.12 -69.30 -4.92
N LYS A 199 -25.02 -68.35 -4.65
CA LYS A 199 -25.29 -67.17 -5.49
C LYS A 199 -24.48 -65.92 -5.10
N PHE A 200 -23.53 -66.03 -4.18
CA PHE A 200 -22.65 -64.93 -3.76
C PHE A 200 -21.92 -64.23 -4.93
N TRP A 201 -21.68 -64.93 -6.05
CA TRP A 201 -21.07 -64.34 -7.24
C TRP A 201 -21.87 -63.17 -7.84
N ILE A 202 -23.19 -63.13 -7.65
CA ILE A 202 -24.07 -62.04 -8.13
C ILE A 202 -23.69 -60.69 -7.51
N TYR A 203 -23.23 -60.67 -6.26
CA TYR A 203 -22.76 -59.43 -5.62
C TYR A 203 -21.63 -58.78 -6.44
N TRP A 204 -20.62 -59.55 -6.84
CA TRP A 204 -19.47 -59.03 -7.59
C TRP A 204 -19.84 -58.53 -8.99
N VAL A 205 -20.83 -59.17 -9.63
CA VAL A 205 -21.33 -58.77 -10.96
C VAL A 205 -21.93 -57.37 -10.95
N PHE A 206 -22.56 -56.95 -9.86
CA PHE A 206 -23.12 -55.60 -9.75
C PHE A 206 -22.14 -54.63 -9.07
N ALA A 207 -21.45 -55.05 -8.00
CA ALA A 207 -20.58 -54.16 -7.24
C ALA A 207 -19.42 -53.59 -8.07
N ILE A 208 -18.75 -54.42 -8.89
CA ILE A 208 -17.59 -53.98 -9.67
C ILE A 208 -17.99 -52.97 -10.77
N PRO A 209 -18.97 -53.25 -11.64
CA PRO A 209 -19.35 -52.29 -12.69
C PRO A 209 -19.89 -50.98 -12.13
N THR A 210 -20.69 -51.00 -11.07
CA THR A 210 -21.23 -49.77 -10.49
C THR A 210 -20.12 -48.90 -9.91
N THR A 211 -19.11 -49.50 -9.26
CA THR A 211 -17.94 -48.77 -8.73
C THR A 211 -17.08 -48.17 -9.83
N ILE A 212 -16.84 -48.93 -10.91
CA ILE A 212 -16.12 -48.44 -12.10
C ILE A 212 -16.90 -47.27 -12.72
N PHE A 213 -18.20 -47.43 -12.92
CA PHE A 213 -19.05 -46.39 -13.50
C PHE A 213 -19.01 -45.09 -12.68
N THR A 214 -19.19 -45.18 -11.36
CA THR A 214 -19.13 -43.99 -10.48
C THR A 214 -17.76 -43.32 -10.51
N THR A 215 -16.68 -44.10 -10.56
CA THR A 215 -15.30 -43.58 -10.65
C THR A 215 -15.05 -42.87 -11.98
N LEU A 216 -15.46 -43.48 -13.10
CA LEU A 216 -15.33 -42.89 -14.44
C LEU A 216 -16.12 -41.58 -14.55
N VAL A 217 -17.35 -41.54 -14.06
CA VAL A 217 -18.16 -40.31 -14.08
C VAL A 217 -17.46 -39.18 -13.32
N TRP A 218 -16.88 -39.46 -12.15
CA TRP A 218 -16.15 -38.45 -11.37
C TRP A 218 -14.88 -37.95 -12.08
N THR A 219 -14.08 -38.85 -12.67
CA THR A 219 -12.83 -38.47 -13.35
C THR A 219 -13.07 -37.65 -14.60
N TYR A 220 -14.12 -37.96 -15.37
CA TYR A 220 -14.44 -37.26 -16.62
C TYR A 220 -15.40 -36.07 -16.43
N TRP A 221 -15.96 -35.87 -15.24
CA TRP A 221 -16.85 -34.76 -14.91
C TRP A 221 -16.31 -33.37 -15.29
N PRO A 222 -15.02 -33.02 -15.07
CA PRO A 222 -14.50 -31.70 -15.40
C PRO A 222 -14.50 -31.41 -16.91
N ASP A 223 -14.27 -32.44 -17.73
CA ASP A 223 -14.22 -32.34 -19.19
C ASP A 223 -15.63 -32.32 -19.79
N ILE A 224 -16.52 -33.17 -19.26
CA ILE A 224 -17.95 -33.16 -19.59
C ILE A 224 -18.55 -31.80 -19.28
N ARG A 225 -18.26 -31.24 -18.10
CA ARG A 225 -18.74 -29.91 -17.70
C ARG A 225 -18.22 -28.83 -18.64
N ARG A 226 -16.94 -28.84 -19.01
CA ARG A 226 -16.36 -27.86 -19.96
C ARG A 226 -17.05 -27.92 -21.32
N MET A 227 -17.27 -29.11 -21.87
CA MET A 227 -17.96 -29.27 -23.17
C MET A 227 -19.44 -28.88 -23.13
N LEU A 228 -20.13 -29.10 -22.01
CA LEU A 228 -21.56 -28.77 -21.88
C LEU A 228 -21.77 -27.26 -21.80
N PHE A 229 -20.93 -26.54 -21.05
CA PHE A 229 -21.06 -25.10 -20.86
C PHE A 229 -20.48 -24.27 -22.01
N SER A 230 -19.49 -24.78 -22.76
CA SER A 230 -19.00 -24.11 -23.99
C SER A 230 -19.99 -24.16 -25.16
N LYS A 231 -21.14 -24.83 -24.99
CA LYS A 231 -22.20 -24.97 -25.99
C LYS A 231 -23.41 -24.06 -25.70
N ILE A 232 -23.37 -23.32 -24.60
CA ILE A 232 -24.47 -22.48 -24.10
C ILE A 232 -24.15 -20.98 -24.22
N GLU A 233 -22.89 -20.61 -24.50
CA GLU A 233 -22.48 -19.30 -25.09
C GLU A 233 -22.39 -19.41 -26.61
#